data_AF-A0A0P0WAZ5-F1
#
_entry.id   AF-A0A0P0WAZ5-F1
#
_cell.length_a   1.000
_cell.length_b   1.000
_cell.length_c   1.000
_cell.angle_alpha   90.00
_cell.angle_beta   90.00
_cell.angle_gamma   90.00
#
_symmetry.space_group_name_H-M   'P 1'
#
loop_
_entity.id
_entity.type
_entity.pdbx_description
1 polymer ?
#
loop_
_entity_poly.entity_id
_entity_poly.type
_entity_poly.pdbx_seq_one_letter_code
_entity_poly.pdbx_strand_id
1 'polypeptide(L)'
;TTFKWSSHRDGYIYDTTFGSGWKWDYRIADRNETRLEAMMLSNSNKDCSLSDGTCTRHTQHSMLQIFSIKLAKVFGVDGSMELYGYIAARDLRDPLLNYIVNIGRDNPIIVEQGSIIEIGPKRGIDLSRAVLVEYDMRIKTGERDENDLQLIDGVSCVNEILTSSNPVINRIHGDYGAVDITRACLDYAFEATVDVVISEVQTGFNLCVGCFTSGLHEEIQLFDGVIGESRGLRRHVRMWLLS
;
A
#
# COMPACT_ATOMS: atom_id res chain seq x y z
N THR A 1 8.79 2.28 -13.23
CA THR A 1 8.59 1.65 -14.55
C THR A 1 8.12 0.24 -14.35
N THR A 2 7.04 -0.16 -15.02
CA THR A 2 6.53 -1.54 -15.00
C THR A 2 7.54 -2.49 -15.65
N PHE A 3 7.81 -3.63 -15.01
CA PHE A 3 8.62 -4.68 -15.57
C PHE A 3 7.93 -5.33 -16.76
N LYS A 4 8.70 -5.56 -17.83
CA LYS A 4 8.24 -6.42 -18.93
C LYS A 4 8.05 -7.85 -18.42
N TRP A 5 7.11 -8.59 -19.02
CA TRP A 5 6.80 -9.98 -18.65
C TRP A 5 6.44 -10.16 -17.17
N SER A 6 5.68 -9.20 -16.65
CA SER A 6 5.16 -9.21 -15.28
C SER A 6 3.63 -9.29 -15.19
N SER A 7 2.94 -9.50 -16.32
CA SER A 7 1.48 -9.64 -16.34
C SER A 7 1.05 -10.92 -15.63
N HIS A 8 -0.03 -10.80 -14.86
CA HIS A 8 -0.69 -11.93 -14.23
C HIS A 8 -1.56 -12.68 -15.24
N ARG A 9 -2.21 -11.94 -16.16
CA ARG A 9 -3.21 -12.48 -17.10
C ARG A 9 -2.63 -13.50 -18.06
N ASP A 10 -1.41 -13.28 -18.53
CA ASP A 10 -0.69 -14.21 -19.42
C ASP A 10 0.20 -15.22 -18.67
N GLY A 11 0.25 -15.12 -17.33
CA GLY A 11 1.07 -15.97 -16.48
C GLY A 11 2.57 -15.71 -16.56
N TYR A 12 3.04 -14.76 -17.37
CA TYR A 12 4.48 -14.49 -17.49
C TYR A 12 5.08 -14.04 -16.17
N ILE A 13 4.31 -13.43 -15.27
CA ILE A 13 4.81 -13.07 -13.94
C ILE A 13 5.43 -14.26 -13.19
N TYR A 14 4.95 -15.50 -13.44
CA TYR A 14 5.44 -16.73 -12.81
C TYR A 14 6.48 -17.46 -13.66
N ASP A 15 6.69 -17.05 -14.91
CA ASP A 15 7.69 -17.67 -15.78
C ASP A 15 9.11 -17.26 -15.37
N THR A 16 9.88 -18.22 -14.85
CA THR A 16 11.25 -17.99 -14.39
C THR A 16 12.31 -18.23 -15.46
N THR A 17 11.95 -18.61 -16.69
CA THR A 17 12.92 -19.00 -17.73
C THR A 17 13.76 -17.84 -18.27
N PHE A 18 13.26 -16.59 -18.25
CA PHE A 18 13.97 -15.42 -18.79
C PHE A 18 14.15 -14.31 -17.75
N GLY A 19 15.40 -13.89 -17.49
CA GLY A 19 15.74 -12.59 -16.87
C GLY A 19 15.01 -12.28 -15.54
N SER A 20 14.94 -13.26 -14.65
CA SER A 20 13.90 -13.38 -13.62
C SER A 20 14.40 -13.32 -12.17
N GLY A 21 15.64 -12.87 -11.91
CA GLY A 21 16.22 -12.88 -10.55
C GLY A 21 15.29 -12.29 -9.49
N TRP A 22 14.65 -11.17 -9.80
CA TRP A 22 13.68 -10.52 -8.91
C TRP A 22 12.46 -11.41 -8.57
N LYS A 23 12.03 -12.30 -9.47
CA LYS A 23 10.90 -13.22 -9.20
C LYS A 23 11.24 -14.20 -8.09
N TRP A 24 12.51 -14.63 -8.04
CA TRP A 24 13.05 -15.47 -6.99
C TRP A 24 13.29 -14.68 -5.70
N ASP A 25 14.00 -13.55 -5.80
CA ASP A 25 14.36 -12.72 -4.65
C ASP A 25 13.12 -12.26 -3.87
N TYR A 26 12.02 -11.94 -4.58
CA TYR A 26 10.76 -11.49 -3.99
C TYR A 26 9.67 -12.56 -3.91
N ARG A 27 10.02 -13.84 -4.12
CA ARG A 27 9.10 -14.99 -3.98
C ARG A 27 7.74 -14.76 -4.65
N ILE A 28 7.75 -14.30 -5.90
CA ILE A 28 6.54 -13.83 -6.60
C ILE A 28 5.46 -14.91 -6.73
N ALA A 29 5.87 -16.17 -6.88
CA ALA A 29 4.98 -17.32 -6.92
C ALA A 29 4.30 -17.62 -5.57
N ASP A 30 4.87 -17.16 -4.45
CA ASP A 30 4.24 -17.26 -3.14
C ASP A 30 3.20 -16.15 -2.98
N ARG A 31 1.94 -16.57 -2.90
CA ARG A 31 0.75 -15.71 -2.87
C ARG A 31 0.21 -15.51 -1.46
N ASN A 32 0.93 -15.96 -0.44
CA ASN A 32 0.55 -15.69 0.94
C ASN A 32 0.71 -14.20 1.27
N GLU A 33 -0.16 -13.69 2.13
CA GLU A 33 -0.01 -12.38 2.73
C GLU A 33 1.14 -12.40 3.75
N THR A 34 1.77 -11.24 3.96
CA THR A 34 2.77 -11.03 5.00
C THR A 34 2.26 -11.48 6.37
N ARG A 35 3.12 -12.24 7.05
CA ARG A 35 2.85 -12.73 8.40
C ARG A 35 3.31 -11.75 9.47
N LEU A 36 4.02 -10.70 9.06
CA LEU A 36 4.42 -9.63 9.95
C LEU A 36 3.20 -8.75 10.21
N GLU A 37 2.83 -8.66 11.48
CA GLU A 37 1.86 -7.68 11.94
C GLU A 37 2.47 -6.28 11.93
N ALA A 38 1.62 -5.26 11.89
CA ALA A 38 2.07 -3.89 12.11
C ALA A 38 2.89 -3.82 13.40
N MET A 39 3.90 -2.94 13.43
CA MET A 39 4.70 -2.74 14.63
C MET A 39 3.79 -2.26 15.77
N MET A 40 3.43 -3.20 16.64
CA MET A 40 2.86 -2.91 17.95
C MET A 40 4.00 -2.50 18.87
N LEU A 41 3.70 -1.76 19.94
CA LEU A 41 4.61 -1.46 21.05
C LEU A 41 5.16 -2.77 21.65
N SER A 42 6.11 -3.40 20.97
CA SER A 42 6.88 -4.52 21.46
C SER A 42 8.06 -3.94 22.23
N ASN A 43 8.47 -4.62 23.32
CA ASN A 43 9.52 -4.16 24.23
C ASN A 43 10.62 -3.41 23.48
N SER A 44 10.81 -2.13 23.84
CA SER A 44 11.67 -1.13 23.19
C SER A 44 13.07 -1.62 22.82
N ASN A 45 13.53 -2.72 23.41
CA ASN A 45 14.90 -3.18 23.35
C ASN A 45 15.23 -4.08 22.15
N LYS A 46 14.27 -4.55 21.34
CA LYS A 46 14.61 -5.44 20.21
C LYS A 46 15.39 -4.73 19.11
N ASP A 47 15.01 -3.50 18.79
CA ASP A 47 15.65 -2.69 17.73
C ASP A 47 16.29 -1.42 18.30
N CYS A 48 16.66 -1.43 19.59
CA CYS A 48 17.28 -0.28 20.25
C CYS A 48 18.69 -0.57 20.75
N SER A 49 19.58 0.37 20.45
CA SER A 49 20.90 0.51 21.07
C SER A 49 20.70 0.84 22.56
N LEU A 50 21.15 -0.04 23.45
CA LEU A 50 21.12 0.19 24.90
C LEU A 50 22.41 0.87 25.36
N SER A 51 22.28 1.91 26.19
CA SER A 51 23.35 2.47 27.01
C SER A 51 22.90 2.40 28.47
N ASP A 52 23.65 1.71 29.33
CA ASP A 52 23.33 1.50 30.75
C ASP A 52 21.90 1.00 31.00
N GLY A 53 21.44 0.06 30.15
CA GLY A 53 20.09 -0.50 30.24
C GLY A 53 18.98 0.43 29.76
N THR A 54 19.30 1.67 29.39
CA THR A 54 18.36 2.63 28.80
C THR A 54 18.46 2.57 27.28
N CYS A 55 17.31 2.50 26.61
CA CYS A 55 17.25 2.65 25.17
C CYS A 55 17.63 4.08 24.76
N THR A 56 18.70 4.23 23.99
CA THR A 56 19.20 5.56 23.56
C THR A 56 18.98 5.82 22.08
N ARG A 57 18.89 4.78 21.25
CA ARG A 57 18.69 4.94 19.82
C ARG A 57 18.01 3.73 19.20
N HIS A 58 16.85 3.94 18.61
CA HIS A 58 16.21 2.95 17.76
C HIS A 58 16.85 2.93 16.36
N THR A 59 16.91 1.76 15.75
CA THR A 59 17.35 1.62 14.35
C THR A 59 16.31 2.23 13.43
N GLN A 60 16.73 3.23 12.67
CA GLN A 60 15.92 3.92 11.68
C GLN A 60 16.06 3.21 10.33
N HIS A 61 14.99 3.24 9.52
CA HIS A 61 14.97 2.62 8.21
C HIS A 61 14.43 3.58 7.15
N SER A 62 14.92 3.47 5.92
CA SER A 62 14.31 4.13 4.76
C SER A 62 13.03 3.39 4.42
N MET A 63 11.89 4.08 4.36
CA MET A 63 10.59 3.42 4.22
C MET A 63 9.74 4.02 3.11
N LEU A 64 9.03 3.15 2.39
CA LEU A 64 8.14 3.57 1.31
C LEU A 64 6.81 4.00 1.90
N GLN A 65 6.51 5.30 1.82
CA GLN A 65 5.19 5.82 2.12
C GLN A 65 4.38 5.97 0.85
N ILE A 66 3.17 5.43 0.84
CA ILE A 66 2.16 5.67 -0.21
C ILE A 66 1.11 6.59 0.40
N PHE A 67 0.95 7.78 -0.17
CA PHE A 67 0.03 8.81 0.32
C PHE A 67 -1.35 8.68 -0.30
N SER A 68 -1.42 8.33 -1.58
CA SER A 68 -2.69 8.17 -2.27
C SER A 68 -2.55 7.27 -3.48
N ILE A 69 -3.65 6.61 -3.81
CA ILE A 69 -3.86 5.91 -5.07
C ILE A 69 -5.10 6.50 -5.71
N LYS A 70 -4.95 7.07 -6.90
CA LYS A 70 -6.02 7.78 -7.61
C LYS A 70 -6.27 7.15 -8.97
N LEU A 71 -7.55 6.96 -9.30
CA LEU A 71 -7.96 6.54 -10.64
C LEU A 71 -7.78 7.70 -11.62
N ALA A 72 -6.65 7.73 -12.32
CA ALA A 72 -6.23 8.90 -13.10
C ALA A 72 -7.01 9.02 -14.42
N LYS A 73 -7.20 7.89 -15.10
CA LYS A 73 -7.88 7.84 -16.40
C LYS A 73 -8.52 6.47 -16.61
N VAL A 74 -9.67 6.45 -17.27
CA VAL A 74 -10.34 5.22 -17.70
C VAL A 74 -10.74 5.34 -19.17
N PHE A 75 -10.70 4.23 -19.89
CA PHE A 75 -11.07 4.13 -21.30
C PHE A 75 -12.23 3.17 -21.48
N GLY A 76 -13.22 3.56 -22.30
CA GLY A 76 -14.33 2.68 -22.70
C GLY A 76 -15.41 2.47 -21.64
N VAL A 77 -15.34 3.17 -20.51
CA VAL A 77 -16.35 3.17 -19.44
C VAL A 77 -16.67 4.62 -19.10
N ASP A 78 -17.96 4.97 -19.18
CA ASP A 78 -18.46 6.31 -18.85
C ASP A 78 -19.16 6.29 -17.48
N GLY A 79 -18.86 7.27 -16.64
CA GLY A 79 -19.47 7.44 -15.32
C GLY A 79 -18.86 6.55 -14.23
N SER A 80 -19.73 6.08 -13.32
CA SER A 80 -19.35 5.22 -12.20
C SER A 80 -19.03 3.80 -12.66
N MET A 81 -18.02 3.18 -12.06
CA MET A 81 -17.59 1.83 -12.39
C MET A 81 -17.29 1.00 -11.14
N GLU A 82 -17.49 -0.31 -11.25
CA GLU A 82 -17.15 -1.28 -10.22
C GLU A 82 -15.69 -1.71 -10.34
N LEU A 83 -14.86 -1.33 -9.38
CA LEU A 83 -13.44 -1.65 -9.34
C LEU A 83 -13.16 -2.74 -8.29
N TYR A 84 -12.33 -3.71 -8.66
CA TYR A 84 -11.81 -4.73 -7.75
C TYR A 84 -10.37 -5.12 -8.10
N GLY A 85 -9.77 -5.98 -7.28
CA GLY A 85 -8.41 -6.46 -7.45
C GLY A 85 -7.51 -6.02 -6.30
N TYR A 86 -6.20 -6.00 -6.54
CA TYR A 86 -5.24 -5.63 -5.50
C TYR A 86 -4.05 -4.81 -6.01
N ILE A 87 -3.46 -4.09 -5.07
CA ILE A 87 -2.14 -3.47 -5.17
C ILE A 87 -1.39 -3.86 -3.89
N ALA A 88 -0.22 -4.49 -4.02
CA ALA A 88 0.56 -4.98 -2.89
C ALA A 88 2.02 -4.56 -3.00
N ALA A 89 2.63 -4.26 -1.86
CA ALA A 89 4.07 -4.11 -1.76
C ALA A 89 4.72 -5.44 -1.38
N ARG A 90 5.92 -5.70 -1.91
CA ARG A 90 6.84 -6.74 -1.46
C ARG A 90 8.19 -6.09 -1.20
N ASP A 91 8.68 -6.18 0.03
CA ASP A 91 10.01 -5.70 0.40
C ASP A 91 10.92 -6.87 0.79
N LEU A 92 12.20 -6.60 1.01
CA LEU A 92 13.17 -7.65 1.34
C LEU A 92 13.08 -8.10 2.80
N ARG A 93 12.33 -7.40 3.66
CA ARG A 93 12.13 -7.77 5.07
C ARG A 93 11.17 -8.96 5.18
N ASP A 94 10.08 -8.93 4.42
CA ASP A 94 9.20 -10.08 4.19
C ASP A 94 8.61 -9.97 2.77
N PRO A 95 9.12 -10.76 1.80
CA PRO A 95 8.78 -10.63 0.38
C PRO A 95 7.39 -11.17 0.02
N LEU A 96 6.56 -11.50 1.00
CA LEU A 96 5.15 -11.84 0.82
C LEU A 96 4.28 -10.60 0.52
N LEU A 97 3.02 -10.82 0.12
CA LEU A 97 2.12 -9.72 -0.24
C LEU A 97 1.79 -8.87 0.98
N ASN A 98 2.08 -7.58 0.91
CA ASN A 98 1.60 -6.57 1.86
C ASN A 98 0.59 -5.67 1.15
N TYR A 99 -0.69 -6.01 1.24
CA TYR A 99 -1.77 -5.41 0.45
C TYR A 99 -2.02 -3.95 0.79
N ILE A 100 -1.65 -3.03 -0.10
CA ILE A 100 -2.00 -1.61 0.01
C ILE A 100 -3.49 -1.41 -0.32
N VAL A 101 -3.98 -2.14 -1.33
CA VAL A 101 -5.38 -2.24 -1.74
C VAL A 101 -5.69 -3.72 -1.92
N ASN A 102 -6.83 -4.18 -1.40
CA ASN A 102 -7.33 -5.54 -1.60
C ASN A 102 -8.85 -5.55 -1.60
N ILE A 103 -9.45 -5.64 -2.79
CA ILE A 103 -10.88 -5.52 -3.01
C ILE A 103 -11.36 -6.77 -3.75
N GLY A 104 -12.26 -7.52 -3.12
CA GLY A 104 -12.83 -8.73 -3.70
C GLY A 104 -13.81 -8.41 -4.84
N ARG A 105 -13.87 -9.28 -5.86
CA ARG A 105 -14.80 -9.13 -7.00
C ARG A 105 -16.28 -9.20 -6.61
N ASP A 106 -16.58 -9.94 -5.54
CA ASP A 106 -17.94 -10.12 -5.03
C ASP A 106 -18.48 -8.85 -4.35
N ASN A 107 -17.59 -7.99 -3.85
CA ASN A 107 -17.92 -6.72 -3.23
C ASN A 107 -16.99 -5.60 -3.76
N PRO A 108 -17.15 -5.23 -5.05
CA PRO A 108 -16.32 -4.20 -5.66
C PRO A 108 -16.65 -2.83 -5.08
N ILE A 109 -15.72 -1.88 -5.20
CA ILE A 109 -15.99 -0.48 -4.87
C ILE A 109 -16.55 0.24 -6.10
N ILE A 110 -17.46 1.18 -5.88
CA ILE A 110 -17.97 2.05 -6.94
C ILE A 110 -17.14 3.34 -6.94
N VAL A 111 -16.52 3.64 -8.08
CA VAL A 111 -15.63 4.81 -8.24
C VAL A 111 -15.90 5.51 -9.56
N GLU A 112 -15.49 6.78 -9.64
CA GLU A 112 -15.46 7.56 -10.88
C GLU A 112 -14.03 7.92 -11.24
N GLN A 113 -13.80 8.37 -12.47
CA GLN A 113 -12.49 8.90 -12.84
C GLN A 113 -12.11 10.08 -11.92
N GLY A 114 -10.95 9.98 -11.28
CA GLY A 114 -10.46 10.95 -10.31
C GLY A 114 -10.68 10.56 -8.85
N SER A 115 -11.45 9.50 -8.56
CA SER A 115 -11.62 9.00 -7.20
C SER A 115 -10.31 8.51 -6.59
N ILE A 116 -10.14 8.76 -5.29
CA ILE A 116 -9.08 8.18 -4.46
C ILE A 116 -9.57 6.82 -3.96
N ILE A 117 -8.71 5.82 -4.02
CA ILE A 117 -8.96 4.47 -3.53
C ILE A 117 -8.42 4.38 -2.10
N GLU A 118 -9.21 3.78 -1.20
CA GLU A 118 -8.79 3.57 0.19
C GLU A 118 -7.53 2.70 0.25
N ILE A 119 -6.56 3.11 1.07
CA ILE A 119 -5.27 2.44 1.23
C ILE A 119 -5.06 2.01 2.68
N GLY A 120 -4.39 0.88 2.87
CA GLY A 120 -4.03 0.44 4.21
C GLY A 120 -3.24 -0.85 4.15
N PRO A 121 -1.90 -0.79 4.02
CA PRO A 121 -1.12 -2.00 4.06
C PRO A 121 -1.31 -2.72 5.41
N LYS A 122 -0.80 -3.95 5.55
CA LYS A 122 -0.81 -4.66 6.84
C LYS A 122 0.30 -4.23 7.82
N ARG A 123 1.55 -4.14 7.35
CA ARG A 123 2.69 -3.53 8.08
C ARG A 123 3.52 -2.52 7.27
N GLY A 124 4.40 -1.75 7.91
CA GLY A 124 5.30 -0.81 7.23
C GLY A 124 6.08 -1.42 6.06
N ILE A 125 6.37 -0.61 5.04
CA ILE A 125 7.05 -1.06 3.80
C ILE A 125 8.51 -0.62 3.86
N ASP A 126 9.41 -1.58 4.02
CA ASP A 126 10.85 -1.32 4.13
C ASP A 126 11.43 -0.99 2.74
N LEU A 127 11.98 0.20 2.59
CA LEU A 127 12.64 0.68 1.37
C LEU A 127 14.16 0.76 1.56
N SER A 128 14.76 -0.10 2.36
CA SER A 128 16.23 -0.11 2.56
C SER A 128 17.05 -0.47 1.32
N ARG A 129 16.40 -0.99 0.27
CA ARG A 129 17.03 -1.31 -1.03
C ARG A 129 16.04 -1.10 -2.17
N ALA A 130 15.07 -2.00 -2.26
CA ALA A 130 14.05 -2.00 -3.29
C ALA A 130 12.77 -2.67 -2.81
N VAL A 131 11.65 -2.13 -3.27
CA VAL A 131 10.30 -2.62 -3.06
C VAL A 131 9.69 -2.91 -4.42
N LEU A 132 9.04 -4.06 -4.56
CA LEU A 132 8.16 -4.32 -5.69
C LEU A 132 6.75 -3.90 -5.33
N VAL A 133 6.13 -3.12 -6.20
CA VAL A 133 4.70 -2.81 -6.16
C VAL A 133 4.05 -3.65 -7.24
N GLU A 134 3.31 -4.66 -6.80
CA GLU A 134 2.59 -5.62 -7.64
C GLU A 134 1.10 -5.21 -7.70
N TYR A 135 0.48 -5.29 -8.87
CA TYR A 135 -0.90 -4.88 -9.06
C TYR A 135 -1.61 -5.74 -10.10
N ASP A 136 -2.87 -6.07 -9.80
CA ASP A 136 -3.86 -6.67 -10.71
C ASP A 136 -5.20 -6.05 -10.34
N MET A 137 -5.51 -4.90 -10.94
CA MET A 137 -6.77 -4.17 -10.74
C MET A 137 -7.63 -4.25 -12.00
N ARG A 138 -8.93 -4.45 -11.81
CA ARG A 138 -9.88 -4.73 -12.88
C ARG A 138 -11.19 -3.97 -12.70
N ILE A 139 -11.80 -3.62 -13.84
CA ILE A 139 -13.14 -3.05 -13.90
C ILE A 139 -14.11 -4.17 -14.22
N LYS A 140 -15.08 -4.38 -13.33
CA LYS A 140 -16.11 -5.41 -13.50
C LYS A 140 -17.12 -4.97 -14.56
N THR A 141 -17.37 -5.83 -15.54
CA THR A 141 -18.28 -5.54 -16.67
C THR A 141 -19.47 -6.50 -16.76
N GLY A 142 -19.47 -7.57 -15.96
CA GLY A 142 -20.56 -8.53 -15.94
C GLY A 142 -20.36 -9.64 -14.92
N GLU A 143 -21.02 -10.77 -15.14
CA GLU A 143 -21.00 -11.91 -14.19
C GLU A 143 -19.67 -12.67 -14.19
N ARG A 144 -19.01 -12.81 -15.35
CA ARG A 144 -17.77 -13.59 -15.50
C ARG A 144 -16.53 -12.71 -15.47
N ASP A 145 -15.53 -13.12 -14.72
CA ASP A 145 -14.23 -12.44 -14.58
C ASP A 145 -13.44 -12.36 -15.89
N GLU A 146 -13.63 -13.34 -16.79
CA GLU A 146 -13.03 -13.40 -18.12
C GLU A 146 -13.28 -12.15 -18.98
N ASN A 147 -14.44 -11.51 -18.79
CA ASN A 147 -14.90 -10.36 -19.56
C ASN A 147 -14.52 -9.01 -18.93
N ASP A 148 -13.97 -9.02 -17.72
CA ASP A 148 -13.62 -7.81 -16.99
C ASP A 148 -12.43 -7.11 -17.65
N LEU A 149 -12.42 -5.78 -17.57
CA LEU A 149 -11.39 -4.96 -18.21
C LEU A 149 -10.19 -4.82 -17.28
N GLN A 150 -8.99 -5.04 -17.82
CA GLN A 150 -7.75 -4.88 -17.06
C GLN A 150 -7.42 -3.40 -16.92
N LEU A 151 -7.58 -2.84 -15.71
CA LEU A 151 -7.23 -1.44 -15.45
C LEU A 151 -5.72 -1.27 -15.42
N ILE A 152 -5.04 -2.03 -14.55
CA ILE A 152 -3.58 -2.13 -14.46
C ILE A 152 -3.21 -3.56 -14.12
N ASP A 153 -2.11 -4.05 -14.69
CA ASP A 153 -1.54 -5.37 -14.43
C ASP A 153 -0.02 -5.28 -14.48
N GLY A 154 0.66 -5.84 -13.49
CA GLY A 154 2.09 -6.05 -13.52
C GLY A 154 2.81 -5.74 -12.21
N VAL A 155 4.12 -5.54 -12.35
CA VAL A 155 5.01 -5.23 -11.24
C VAL A 155 5.85 -4.00 -11.58
N SER A 156 5.94 -3.05 -10.66
CA SER A 156 6.87 -1.92 -10.73
C SER A 156 7.89 -2.00 -9.60
N CYS A 157 9.15 -1.65 -9.89
CA CYS A 157 10.18 -1.54 -8.86
C CYS A 157 10.33 -0.10 -8.39
N VAL A 158 10.42 0.05 -7.08
CA VAL A 158 10.72 1.27 -6.35
C VAL A 158 12.06 1.06 -5.65
N ASN A 159 13.08 1.85 -6.00
CA ASN A 159 14.41 1.77 -5.41
C ASN A 159 14.66 3.00 -4.53
N GLU A 160 15.27 2.79 -3.37
CA GLU A 160 15.66 3.84 -2.42
C GLU A 160 16.45 4.98 -3.10
N ILE A 161 17.52 4.63 -3.81
CA ILE A 161 18.49 5.57 -4.40
C ILE A 161 17.81 6.52 -5.40
N LEU A 162 16.74 6.06 -6.04
CA LEU A 162 16.03 6.79 -7.07
C LEU A 162 14.74 7.45 -6.56
N THR A 163 14.36 7.21 -5.30
CA THR A 163 13.10 7.69 -4.77
C THR A 163 13.32 8.95 -3.95
N SER A 164 12.60 10.01 -4.33
CA SER A 164 12.59 11.29 -3.64
C SER A 164 12.01 11.19 -2.24
N SER A 165 12.55 11.97 -1.30
CA SER A 165 11.96 12.19 0.02
C SER A 165 10.73 13.12 -0.01
N ASN A 166 10.61 13.93 -1.06
CA ASN A 166 9.36 14.63 -1.36
C ASN A 166 8.36 13.71 -2.08
N PRO A 167 7.05 13.86 -1.82
CA PRO A 167 6.00 13.15 -2.54
C PRO A 167 6.12 13.31 -4.06
N VAL A 168 6.09 12.18 -4.76
CA VAL A 168 6.10 12.11 -6.23
C VAL A 168 4.92 11.29 -6.74
N ILE A 169 4.34 11.73 -7.85
CA ILE A 169 3.28 11.01 -8.55
C ILE A 169 3.91 10.07 -9.58
N ASN A 170 3.67 8.77 -9.41
CA ASN A 170 4.01 7.76 -10.40
C ASN A 170 2.73 7.24 -11.07
N ARG A 171 2.60 7.51 -12.37
CA ARG A 171 1.50 6.99 -13.17
C ARG A 171 1.81 5.59 -13.68
N ILE A 172 0.91 4.67 -13.41
CA ILE A 172 0.90 3.31 -13.95
C ILE A 172 -0.16 3.27 -15.04
N HIS A 173 0.26 2.92 -16.26
CA HIS A 173 -0.63 2.73 -17.39
C HIS A 173 -1.03 1.27 -17.49
N GLY A 174 -2.30 1.02 -17.79
CA GLY A 174 -2.77 -0.27 -18.26
C GLY A 174 -3.69 -0.12 -19.46
N ASP A 175 -4.31 -1.22 -19.89
CA ASP A 175 -4.99 -1.31 -21.17
C ASP A 175 -6.26 -0.43 -21.22
N TYR A 176 -6.99 -0.39 -20.11
CA TYR A 176 -8.26 0.35 -20.00
C TYR A 176 -8.20 1.55 -19.07
N GLY A 177 -6.99 2.01 -18.71
CA GLY A 177 -6.85 3.22 -17.93
C GLY A 177 -5.45 3.49 -17.38
N ALA A 178 -5.41 4.31 -16.35
CA ALA A 178 -4.20 4.61 -15.61
C ALA A 178 -4.53 4.92 -14.14
N VAL A 179 -3.61 4.54 -13.26
CA VAL A 179 -3.66 4.82 -11.83
C VAL A 179 -2.44 5.66 -11.45
N ASP A 180 -2.68 6.70 -10.66
CA ASP A 180 -1.63 7.50 -10.05
C ASP A 180 -1.35 7.02 -8.64
N ILE A 181 -0.09 6.72 -8.35
CA ILE A 181 0.39 6.42 -7.00
C ILE A 181 1.25 7.59 -6.54
N THR A 182 0.80 8.28 -5.49
CA THR A 182 1.61 9.31 -4.81
C THR A 182 2.41 8.64 -3.71
N ARG A 183 3.74 8.77 -3.73
CA ARG A 183 4.63 8.10 -2.80
C ARG A 183 5.90 8.90 -2.50
N ALA A 184 6.58 8.59 -1.40
CA ALA A 184 7.92 9.09 -1.09
C ALA A 184 8.77 8.02 -0.38
N CYS A 185 10.08 8.21 -0.40
CA CYS A 185 11.01 7.53 0.49
C CYS A 185 11.17 8.37 1.75
N LEU A 186 10.66 7.88 2.88
CA LEU A 186 10.90 8.54 4.16
C LEU A 186 12.22 8.02 4.70
N ASP A 187 13.24 8.87 4.65
CA ASP A 187 14.53 8.57 5.24
C ASP A 187 14.40 8.59 6.77
N TYR A 188 15.11 7.69 7.43
CA TYR A 188 15.18 7.62 8.90
C TYR A 188 13.83 7.42 9.62
N ALA A 189 12.91 6.66 9.04
CA ALA A 189 11.54 6.48 9.51
C ALA A 189 11.39 5.37 10.59
N PHE A 190 10.43 5.53 11.50
CA PHE A 190 9.97 4.51 12.48
C PHE A 190 8.51 4.06 12.37
N GLU A 191 8.22 2.76 12.56
CA GLU A 191 6.86 2.23 12.40
C GLU A 191 6.08 2.47 13.68
N ALA A 192 5.02 3.27 13.61
CA ALA A 192 4.11 3.47 14.74
C ALA A 192 2.71 2.97 14.39
N THR A 193 2.00 2.50 15.42
CA THR A 193 0.58 2.16 15.37
C THR A 193 -0.18 3.11 16.30
N VAL A 194 -1.21 3.78 15.78
CA VAL A 194 -2.14 4.59 16.59
C VAL A 194 -3.48 3.86 16.68
N ASP A 195 -3.90 3.54 17.90
CA ASP A 195 -5.22 2.97 18.18
C ASP A 195 -6.18 4.07 18.63
N VAL A 196 -7.30 4.23 17.92
CA VAL A 196 -8.38 5.16 18.29
C VAL A 196 -9.53 4.36 18.87
N VAL A 197 -9.77 4.52 20.17
CA VAL A 197 -10.82 3.80 20.89
C VAL A 197 -12.04 4.70 21.03
N ILE A 198 -13.18 4.23 20.51
CA ILE A 198 -14.46 4.93 20.60
C ILE A 198 -15.31 4.22 21.65
N SER A 199 -15.39 4.80 22.84
CA SER A 199 -16.03 4.17 24.01
C SER A 199 -17.55 4.09 23.90
N GLU A 200 -18.19 5.10 23.34
CA GLU A 200 -19.65 5.18 23.25
C GLU A 200 -20.06 5.91 21.97
N VAL A 201 -21.10 5.40 21.30
CA VAL A 201 -21.67 5.99 20.07
C VAL A 201 -23.18 6.04 20.24
N GLN A 202 -23.77 7.24 20.31
CA GLN A 202 -25.23 7.40 20.40
C GLN A 202 -25.91 7.24 19.04
N THR A 203 -25.31 7.88 18.04
CA THR A 203 -25.70 7.83 16.63
C THR A 203 -24.43 7.79 15.82
N GLY A 204 -24.45 7.13 14.66
CA GLY A 204 -23.22 7.05 13.85
C GLY A 204 -22.68 8.44 13.46
N PHE A 205 -21.36 8.58 13.42
CA PHE A 205 -20.68 9.84 13.08
C PHE A 205 -19.53 9.62 12.11
N ASN A 206 -19.22 10.64 11.32
CA ASN A 206 -18.03 10.64 10.47
C ASN A 206 -16.80 10.95 11.32
N LEU A 207 -15.80 10.08 11.28
CA LEU A 207 -14.50 10.30 11.89
C LEU A 207 -13.46 10.46 10.79
N CYS A 208 -12.63 11.48 10.96
CA CYS A 208 -11.47 11.75 10.12
C CYS A 208 -10.27 11.88 11.05
N VAL A 209 -9.23 11.09 10.81
CA VAL A 209 -7.95 11.13 11.54
C VAL A 209 -6.87 11.35 10.52
N GLY A 210 -6.19 12.50 10.61
CA GLY A 210 -5.00 12.80 9.82
C GLY A 210 -3.80 13.05 10.73
N CYS A 211 -2.60 13.05 10.14
CA CYS A 211 -1.40 13.46 10.84
C CYS A 211 -0.46 14.29 9.96
N PHE A 212 0.37 15.09 10.61
CA PHE A 212 1.47 15.81 10.00
C PHE A 212 2.79 15.24 10.51
N THR A 213 3.78 15.14 9.64
CA THR A 213 5.15 14.81 10.02
C THR A 213 6.03 16.04 9.87
N SER A 214 7.03 16.18 10.72
CA SER A 214 8.12 17.14 10.51
C SER A 214 8.71 16.93 9.10
N GLY A 215 8.75 17.98 8.29
CA GLY A 215 9.29 17.92 6.93
C GLY A 215 8.29 17.64 5.80
N LEU A 216 7.04 17.24 6.10
CA LEU A 216 5.98 17.16 5.10
C LEU A 216 4.90 18.20 5.41
N HIS A 217 4.53 19.00 4.41
CA HIS A 217 3.46 20.00 4.54
C HIS A 217 2.07 19.45 4.21
N GLU A 218 2.00 18.23 3.68
CA GLU A 218 0.73 17.58 3.33
C GLU A 218 0.25 16.72 4.49
N GLU A 219 -1.04 16.84 4.82
CA GLU A 219 -1.71 15.97 5.78
C GLU A 219 -1.75 14.53 5.25
N ILE A 220 -1.32 13.59 6.07
CA ILE A 220 -1.46 12.16 5.79
C ILE A 220 -2.77 11.72 6.38
N GLN A 221 -3.74 11.35 5.54
CA GLN A 221 -5.01 10.80 5.99
C GLN A 221 -4.82 9.37 6.50
N LEU A 222 -5.17 9.13 7.76
CA LEU A 222 -4.98 7.86 8.45
C LEU A 222 -6.29 7.08 8.57
N PHE A 223 -7.40 7.81 8.67
CA PHE A 223 -8.75 7.27 8.66
C PHE A 223 -9.71 8.32 8.13
N ASP A 224 -10.63 7.95 7.25
CA ASP A 224 -11.80 8.77 6.90
C ASP A 224 -12.99 7.83 6.68
N GLY A 225 -14.03 7.93 7.50
CA GLY A 225 -15.18 7.04 7.40
C GLY A 225 -16.25 7.20 8.47
N VAL A 226 -17.37 6.50 8.28
CA VAL A 226 -18.51 6.49 9.20
C VAL A 226 -18.29 5.47 10.32
N ILE A 227 -18.47 5.89 11.56
CA ILE A 227 -18.49 5.04 12.75
C ILE A 227 -19.94 4.85 13.17
N GLY A 228 -20.46 3.61 13.10
CA GLY A 228 -21.84 3.29 13.47
C GLY A 228 -22.03 2.65 14.84
N GLU A 229 -20.97 2.12 15.46
CA GLU A 229 -21.04 1.37 16.72
C GLU A 229 -19.80 1.64 17.58
N SER A 230 -19.95 1.53 18.91
CA SER A 230 -18.83 1.54 19.85
C SER A 230 -17.95 0.32 19.61
N ARG A 231 -16.83 0.54 18.95
CA ARG A 231 -15.80 -0.47 18.68
C ARG A 231 -14.43 0.17 18.85
N GLY A 232 -13.46 -0.62 19.29
CA GLY A 232 -12.06 -0.21 19.20
C GLY A 232 -11.68 -0.15 17.73
N LEU A 233 -11.46 1.05 17.20
CA LEU A 233 -10.98 1.18 15.83
C LEU A 233 -9.47 0.93 15.84
N ARG A 234 -9.11 -0.35 15.70
CA ARG A 234 -7.75 -0.72 15.32
C ARG A 234 -7.63 -0.54 13.83
N ARG A 235 -7.31 0.67 13.42
CA ARG A 235 -6.73 0.87 12.09
C ARG A 235 -5.27 1.22 12.27
N HIS A 236 -4.43 0.49 11.56
CA HIS A 236 -2.99 0.68 11.54
C HIS A 236 -2.68 1.97 10.79
N VAL A 237 -2.87 3.05 11.51
CA VAL A 237 -2.36 4.36 11.20
C VAL A 237 -0.85 4.27 11.29
N ARG A 238 -0.20 4.14 10.13
CA ARG A 238 1.25 3.97 10.04
C ARG A 238 1.91 5.31 9.88
N MET A 239 2.18 5.88 11.04
CA MET A 239 2.90 7.12 11.19
C MET A 239 4.39 6.84 11.26
N TRP A 240 5.17 7.67 10.58
CA TRP A 240 6.62 7.71 10.71
C TRP A 240 7.01 9.06 11.30
N LEU A 241 7.56 9.04 12.51
CA LEU A 241 8.18 10.21 13.13
C LEU A 241 9.55 10.41 12.46
N LEU A 242 9.68 11.47 11.68
CA LEU A 242 10.98 12.09 11.39
C LEU A 242 11.41 12.81 12.67
N SER A 243 12.52 12.38 13.27
CA SER A 243 13.14 13.10 14.40
C SER A 243 13.81 14.37 13.92
#